data_AF-A0A0X3X398-F1
#
_entry.id   AF-A0A0X3X398-F1
#
_cell.length_a   1.000
_cell.length_b   1.000
_cell.length_c   1.000
_cell.angle_alpha   90.00
_cell.angle_beta   90.00
_cell.angle_gamma   90.00
#
_symmetry.space_group_name_H-M   'P 1'
#
loop_
_entity.id
_entity.type
_entity.pdbx_description
1 polymer ?
#
loop_
_entity_poly.entity_id
_entity_poly.type
_entity_poly.pdbx_seq_one_letter_code
_entity_poly.pdbx_strand_id
1 'polypeptide(L)'
;MADQALEHTEESVQPKVRPGKNLIAHIETRGGVVRTRHGHTICRVAADQQDQVIGMIHVCPPLSWIDDHPMAMRPALGQTVTELGMFAVDPDHRGRGIGGSLLAAVEEDERARGVEVLFTKVAWNNWSSLRWYRKRGFTVAAPGETFLVYTACGETGLIDLDDGHALAYKPMQPGVSIQKHSPAGMSFLYLSSLPADSKNRRLLINQPL
;
A
#
# COMPACT_ATOMS: atom_id res chain seq x y z
N MET A 1 -21.39 27.18 10.62
CA MET A 1 -20.46 28.25 10.22
C MET A 1 -19.32 27.60 9.46
N ALA A 2 -19.15 28.01 8.20
CA ALA A 2 -18.21 27.61 7.13
C ALA A 2 -17.08 26.64 7.52
N ASP A 3 -16.93 25.44 6.94
CA ASP A 3 -16.67 25.08 5.53
C ASP A 3 -15.62 25.97 4.86
N GLN A 4 -14.35 25.65 5.11
CA GLN A 4 -13.23 26.13 4.30
C GLN A 4 -12.71 24.94 3.49
N ALA A 5 -13.31 24.77 2.32
CA ALA A 5 -12.67 24.13 1.19
C ALA A 5 -11.31 24.81 0.97
N LEU A 6 -10.26 24.01 0.86
CA LEU A 6 -8.95 24.46 0.42
C LEU A 6 -9.07 24.96 -1.02
N GLU A 7 -9.33 26.26 -1.17
CA GLU A 7 -9.17 26.97 -2.44
C GLU A 7 -7.68 26.92 -2.83
N HIS A 8 -7.39 26.23 -3.93
CA HIS A 8 -6.09 26.30 -4.58
C HIS A 8 -5.89 27.70 -5.17
N THR A 9 -5.23 28.58 -4.43
CA THR A 9 -4.74 29.86 -4.95
C THR A 9 -3.58 29.63 -5.92
N GLU A 10 -3.74 30.04 -7.18
CA GLU A 10 -2.80 29.89 -8.31
C GLU A 10 -1.52 30.76 -8.22
N GLU A 11 -0.86 30.85 -7.06
CA GLU A 11 0.29 31.75 -6.92
C GLU A 11 1.66 31.04 -7.01
N SER A 12 2.35 31.31 -8.12
CA SER A 12 3.78 31.06 -8.40
C SER A 12 4.22 29.62 -8.67
N VAL A 13 3.71 29.03 -9.75
CA VAL A 13 4.41 27.90 -10.41
C VAL A 13 5.69 28.44 -11.05
N GLN A 14 6.80 28.36 -10.32
CA GLN A 14 8.17 28.36 -10.87
C GLN A 14 8.16 27.56 -12.18
N PRO A 15 8.78 28.01 -13.28
CA PRO A 15 8.76 27.27 -14.53
C PRO A 15 9.37 25.89 -14.25
N LYS A 16 8.49 24.88 -14.17
CA LYS A 16 8.88 23.50 -13.92
C LYS A 16 9.86 23.14 -15.03
N VAL A 17 11.13 22.99 -14.67
CA VAL A 17 12.10 22.33 -15.54
C VAL A 17 11.49 20.97 -15.84
N ARG A 18 10.95 20.82 -17.05
CA ARG A 18 10.31 19.59 -17.49
C ARG A 18 11.40 18.51 -17.44
N PRO A 19 11.21 17.38 -16.75
CA PRO A 19 12.16 16.27 -16.81
C PRO A 19 12.44 15.99 -18.28
N GLY A 20 13.73 16.07 -18.65
CA GLY A 20 14.16 16.19 -20.04
C GLY A 20 13.66 15.03 -20.90
N LYS A 21 13.03 15.38 -22.03
CA LYS A 21 12.69 14.63 -23.26
C LYS A 21 12.24 13.14 -23.24
N ASN A 22 12.35 12.35 -22.16
CA ASN A 22 11.74 11.02 -22.07
C ASN A 22 11.65 10.53 -20.60
N LEU A 23 10.52 10.78 -19.93
CA LEU A 23 10.27 10.33 -18.55
C LEU A 23 10.33 8.81 -18.41
N ILE A 24 9.84 8.07 -19.41
CA ILE A 24 9.82 6.60 -19.43
C ILE A 24 11.26 6.09 -19.39
N ALA A 25 12.12 6.57 -20.29
CA ALA A 25 13.53 6.19 -20.32
C ALA A 25 14.22 6.47 -18.98
N HIS A 26 13.90 7.59 -18.32
CA HIS A 26 14.46 7.91 -17.01
C HIS A 26 14.03 6.91 -15.93
N ILE A 27 12.74 6.55 -15.89
CA ILE A 27 12.22 5.52 -14.97
C ILE A 27 12.91 4.18 -15.25
N GLU A 28 13.01 3.79 -16.51
CA GLU A 28 13.59 2.52 -16.95
C GLU A 28 15.09 2.39 -16.65
N THR A 29 15.86 3.48 -16.60
CA THR A 29 17.31 3.41 -16.29
C THR A 29 17.64 2.64 -15.02
N ARG A 30 16.72 2.61 -14.05
CA ARG A 30 16.84 1.87 -12.78
C ARG A 30 15.73 0.83 -12.60
N GLY A 31 15.08 0.43 -13.70
CA GLY A 31 13.91 -0.46 -13.68
C GLY A 31 12.78 0.09 -12.82
N GLY A 32 12.64 1.41 -12.74
CA GLY A 32 11.67 2.12 -11.91
C GLY A 32 11.87 1.97 -10.39
N VAL A 33 13.03 1.50 -9.94
CA VAL A 33 13.32 1.27 -8.52
C VAL A 33 14.19 2.39 -7.96
N VAL A 34 13.83 2.94 -6.81
CA VAL A 34 14.67 3.88 -6.06
C VAL A 34 14.83 3.39 -4.62
N ARG A 35 16.06 3.39 -4.09
CA ARG A 35 16.32 3.03 -2.70
C ARG A 35 15.79 4.11 -1.75
N THR A 36 15.14 3.69 -0.68
CA THR A 36 14.69 4.56 0.42
C THR A 36 15.42 4.18 1.70
N ARG A 37 15.17 4.94 2.77
CA ARG A 37 15.73 4.66 4.11
C ARG A 37 15.40 3.27 4.66
N HIS A 38 14.20 2.76 4.33
CA HIS A 38 13.65 1.52 4.90
C HIS A 38 13.40 0.46 3.83
N GLY A 39 13.94 0.60 2.61
CA GLY A 39 13.72 -0.36 1.55
C GLY A 39 13.83 0.27 0.17
N HIS A 40 12.81 0.07 -0.65
CA HIS A 40 12.77 0.56 -2.03
C HIS A 40 11.40 1.09 -2.37
N THR A 41 11.33 2.14 -3.17
CA THR A 41 10.13 2.49 -3.91
C THR A 41 10.21 1.91 -5.31
N ILE A 42 9.05 1.56 -5.85
CA ILE A 42 8.87 1.14 -7.24
C ILE A 42 7.86 2.06 -7.89
N CYS A 43 8.22 2.58 -9.06
CA CYS A 43 7.33 3.29 -9.96
C CYS A 43 7.22 2.51 -11.27
N ARG A 44 5.99 2.28 -11.74
CA ARG A 44 5.68 1.72 -13.05
C ARG A 44 4.81 2.72 -13.80
N VAL A 45 5.05 2.83 -15.10
CA VAL A 45 4.24 3.65 -15.99
C VAL A 45 3.69 2.78 -17.12
N ALA A 46 2.52 3.15 -17.61
CA ALA A 46 1.97 2.63 -18.85
C ALA A 46 2.10 3.71 -19.91
N ALA A 47 2.53 3.33 -21.11
CA ALA A 47 2.66 4.22 -22.24
C ALA A 47 1.75 3.77 -23.40
N ASP A 48 1.30 4.72 -24.22
CA ASP A 48 0.65 4.42 -25.50
C ASP A 48 1.70 4.13 -26.60
N GLN A 49 1.23 4.00 -27.85
CA GLN A 49 2.11 3.74 -29.01
C GLN A 49 2.98 4.94 -29.40
N GLN A 50 2.75 6.11 -28.80
CA GLN A 50 3.47 7.36 -29.02
C GLN A 50 4.36 7.72 -27.82
N ASP A 51 4.67 6.74 -26.96
CA ASP A 51 5.44 6.89 -25.73
C ASP A 51 4.86 7.93 -24.75
N GLN A 52 3.55 8.22 -24.83
CA GLN A 52 2.89 9.08 -23.86
C GLN A 52 2.50 8.29 -22.62
N VAL A 53 2.84 8.80 -21.44
CA VAL A 53 2.46 8.18 -20.17
C VAL A 53 0.95 8.35 -19.95
N ILE A 54 0.22 7.24 -20.00
CA ILE A 54 -1.24 7.16 -19.83
C ILE A 54 -1.66 6.51 -18.50
N GLY A 55 -0.70 6.15 -17.66
CA GLY A 55 -0.95 5.65 -16.33
C GLY A 55 0.33 5.46 -15.54
N MET A 56 0.20 5.45 -14.22
CA MET A 56 1.30 5.20 -13.31
C MET A 56 0.83 4.53 -12.03
N ILE A 57 1.70 3.75 -11.43
CA ILE A 57 1.54 3.22 -10.08
C ILE A 57 2.86 3.36 -9.33
N HIS A 58 2.78 3.70 -8.06
CA HIS A 58 3.92 3.83 -7.18
C HIS A 58 3.62 3.15 -5.85
N VAL A 59 4.60 2.37 -5.41
CA VAL A 59 4.59 1.71 -4.11
C VAL A 59 5.86 2.05 -3.34
N CYS A 60 5.76 2.19 -2.02
CA CYS A 60 6.90 2.41 -1.14
C CYS A 60 6.61 1.87 0.27
N PRO A 61 7.63 1.57 1.09
CA PRO A 61 7.41 1.30 2.50
C PRO A 61 6.68 2.49 3.15
N PRO A 62 5.73 2.25 4.08
CA PRO A 62 5.00 3.32 4.77
C PRO A 62 5.95 4.09 5.70
N LEU A 63 6.68 5.04 5.14
CA LEU A 63 7.88 5.61 5.75
C LEU A 63 7.58 6.20 7.14
N SER A 64 6.57 7.06 7.25
CA SER A 64 6.23 7.71 8.53
C SER A 64 5.86 6.69 9.61
N TRP A 65 5.01 5.71 9.27
CA TRP A 65 4.65 4.64 10.20
C TRP A 65 5.89 3.86 10.67
N ILE A 66 6.80 3.49 9.77
CA ILE A 66 8.03 2.77 10.16
C ILE A 66 8.90 3.63 11.09
N ASP A 67 8.96 4.94 10.87
CA ASP A 67 9.77 5.83 11.72
C ASP A 67 9.28 5.94 13.16
N ASP A 68 7.98 5.80 13.37
CA ASP A 68 7.38 5.84 14.71
C ASP A 68 7.71 4.57 15.52
N HIS A 69 8.37 3.58 14.92
CA HIS A 69 8.80 2.36 15.58
C HIS A 69 10.25 2.43 16.09
N PRO A 70 10.59 1.66 17.15
CA PRO A 70 11.96 1.42 17.58
C PRO A 70 12.90 1.08 16.44
N MET A 71 14.11 1.65 16.46
CA MET A 71 15.11 1.51 15.40
C MET A 71 15.42 0.05 15.05
N ALA A 72 15.35 -0.86 16.03
CA ALA A 72 15.56 -2.28 15.84
C ALA A 72 14.49 -2.98 14.98
N MET A 73 13.25 -2.46 14.95
CA MET A 73 12.16 -3.06 14.16
C MET A 73 12.09 -2.53 12.72
N ARG A 74 12.56 -1.31 12.48
CA ARG A 74 12.38 -0.59 11.20
C ARG A 74 12.82 -1.38 9.97
N PRO A 75 13.99 -2.06 9.96
CA PRO A 75 14.42 -2.82 8.79
C PRO A 75 13.46 -3.96 8.44
N ALA A 76 12.93 -4.67 9.45
CA ALA A 76 12.00 -5.76 9.23
C ALA A 76 10.65 -5.23 8.71
N LEU A 77 10.13 -4.14 9.29
CA LEU A 77 8.88 -3.53 8.84
C LEU A 77 8.95 -3.07 7.37
N GLY A 78 10.07 -2.49 6.95
CA GLY A 78 10.29 -2.07 5.56
C GLY A 78 10.49 -3.21 4.56
N GLN A 79 10.69 -4.45 5.03
CA GLN A 79 10.68 -5.66 4.21
C GLN A 79 9.32 -6.36 4.23
N THR A 80 8.54 -6.22 5.30
CA THR A 80 7.25 -6.88 5.46
C THR A 80 6.09 -6.14 4.78
N VAL A 81 6.10 -4.80 4.84
CA VAL A 81 4.94 -3.96 4.46
C VAL A 81 5.33 -2.94 3.39
N THR A 82 4.52 -2.88 2.33
CA THR A 82 4.58 -1.83 1.32
C THR A 82 3.22 -1.15 1.16
N GLU A 83 3.23 0.17 1.00
CA GLU A 83 2.08 1.01 0.69
C GLU A 83 2.02 1.34 -0.81
N LEU A 84 0.85 1.17 -1.43
CA LEU A 84 0.49 1.76 -2.71
C LEU A 84 -0.02 3.17 -2.46
N GLY A 85 0.85 4.15 -2.73
CA GLY A 85 0.59 5.56 -2.43
C GLY A 85 0.01 6.37 -3.59
N MET A 86 0.46 6.13 -4.83
CA MET A 86 -0.04 6.85 -6.01
C MET A 86 -0.42 5.85 -7.10
N PHE A 87 -1.63 5.98 -7.64
CA PHE A 87 -2.10 5.13 -8.73
C PHE A 87 -3.15 5.87 -9.56
N ALA A 88 -2.85 6.03 -10.85
CA ALA A 88 -3.70 6.76 -11.77
C ALA A 88 -3.65 6.15 -13.17
N VAL A 89 -4.78 6.22 -13.85
CA VAL A 89 -4.89 5.98 -15.29
C VAL A 89 -5.61 7.17 -15.89
N ASP A 90 -5.05 7.66 -16.98
CA ASP A 90 -5.62 8.73 -17.81
C ASP A 90 -7.11 8.42 -18.10
N PRO A 91 -8.04 9.37 -17.84
CA PRO A 91 -9.47 9.15 -17.98
C PRO A 91 -9.89 8.57 -19.34
N ASP A 92 -9.28 9.01 -20.44
CA ASP A 92 -9.64 8.60 -21.80
C ASP A 92 -9.14 7.17 -22.12
N HIS A 93 -8.27 6.65 -21.27
CA HIS A 93 -7.65 5.34 -21.38
C HIS A 93 -8.19 4.32 -20.36
N ARG A 94 -9.15 4.72 -19.52
CA ARG A 94 -9.81 3.82 -18.54
C ARG A 94 -10.65 2.75 -19.23
N GLY A 95 -10.95 1.69 -18.48
CA GLY A 95 -11.73 0.55 -18.99
C GLY A 95 -10.96 -0.41 -19.91
N ARG A 96 -9.70 -0.10 -20.23
CA ARG A 96 -8.83 -0.89 -21.13
C ARG A 96 -7.89 -1.87 -20.42
N GLY A 97 -8.10 -2.12 -19.13
CA GLY A 97 -7.26 -3.03 -18.34
C GLY A 97 -5.94 -2.45 -17.80
N ILE A 98 -5.54 -1.24 -18.22
CA ILE A 98 -4.24 -0.61 -17.86
C ILE A 98 -3.95 -0.65 -16.35
N GLY A 99 -4.92 -0.23 -15.53
CA GLY A 99 -4.73 -0.23 -14.08
C GLY A 99 -4.54 -1.64 -13.50
N GLY A 100 -5.16 -2.64 -14.10
CA GLY A 100 -4.93 -4.04 -13.72
C GLY A 100 -3.51 -4.50 -14.05
N SER A 101 -3.01 -4.14 -15.24
CA SER A 101 -1.65 -4.46 -15.66
C SER A 101 -0.59 -3.77 -14.79
N LEU A 102 -0.79 -2.48 -14.47
CA LEU A 102 0.09 -1.74 -13.58
C LEU A 102 0.15 -2.37 -12.19
N LEU A 103 -1.01 -2.70 -11.61
CA LEU A 103 -1.06 -3.37 -10.31
C LEU A 103 -0.39 -4.76 -10.35
N ALA A 104 -0.64 -5.55 -11.40
CA ALA A 104 -0.01 -6.87 -11.53
C ALA A 104 1.52 -6.77 -11.59
N ALA A 105 2.06 -5.78 -12.31
CA ALA A 105 3.50 -5.55 -12.41
C ALA A 105 4.12 -5.25 -11.04
N VAL A 106 3.57 -4.30 -10.27
CA VAL A 106 4.11 -4.01 -8.92
C VAL A 106 3.89 -5.18 -7.97
N GLU A 107 2.81 -5.94 -8.12
CA GLU A 107 2.60 -7.12 -7.30
C GLU A 107 3.64 -8.20 -7.55
N GLU A 108 4.05 -8.41 -8.79
CA GLU A 108 5.14 -9.31 -9.15
C GLU A 108 6.48 -8.82 -8.56
N ASP A 109 6.77 -7.52 -8.68
CA ASP A 109 7.98 -6.92 -8.13
C ASP A 109 8.07 -7.08 -6.60
N GLU A 110 6.98 -6.77 -5.88
CA GLU A 110 6.92 -6.86 -4.42
C GLU A 110 6.97 -8.32 -3.93
N ARG A 111 6.35 -9.25 -4.67
CA ARG A 111 6.48 -10.70 -4.40
C ARG A 111 7.93 -11.17 -4.51
N ALA A 112 8.61 -10.78 -5.58
CA ALA A 112 10.01 -11.15 -5.82
C ALA A 112 10.95 -10.59 -4.73
N ARG A 113 10.55 -9.52 -4.05
CA ARG A 113 11.28 -8.91 -2.92
C ARG A 113 10.96 -9.55 -1.56
N GLY A 114 9.99 -10.46 -1.50
CA GLY A 114 9.58 -11.11 -0.27
C GLY A 114 8.65 -10.25 0.60
N VAL A 115 8.06 -9.18 0.06
CA VAL A 115 7.06 -8.39 0.81
C VAL A 115 5.88 -9.28 1.15
N GLU A 116 5.36 -9.15 2.36
CA GLU A 116 4.28 -10.01 2.85
C GLU A 116 2.91 -9.40 2.61
N VAL A 117 2.79 -8.08 2.75
CA VAL A 117 1.54 -7.35 2.58
C VAL A 117 1.73 -6.05 1.79
N LEU A 118 0.89 -5.89 0.77
CA LEU A 118 0.67 -4.61 0.09
C LEU A 118 -0.61 -4.00 0.64
N PHE A 119 -0.59 -2.72 1.00
CA PHE A 119 -1.80 -2.03 1.40
C PHE A 119 -1.96 -0.68 0.69
N THR A 120 -3.16 -0.10 0.76
CA THR A 120 -3.43 1.24 0.23
C THR A 120 -4.48 1.94 1.08
N LYS A 121 -4.43 3.28 1.08
CA LYS A 121 -5.45 4.15 1.64
C LYS A 121 -6.43 4.57 0.55
N VAL A 122 -7.72 4.36 0.78
CA VAL A 122 -8.78 4.72 -0.17
C VAL A 122 -9.83 5.53 0.58
N ALA A 123 -10.19 6.72 0.09
CA ALA A 123 -11.26 7.50 0.70
C ALA A 123 -12.53 6.64 0.89
N TRP A 124 -13.12 6.69 2.10
CA TRP A 124 -14.22 5.81 2.51
C TRP A 124 -15.43 5.90 1.58
N ASN A 125 -15.69 7.08 1.02
CA ASN A 125 -16.78 7.34 0.07
C ASN A 125 -16.45 6.95 -1.39
N ASN A 126 -15.21 6.52 -1.69
CA ASN A 126 -14.80 6.11 -3.03
C ASN A 126 -15.14 4.63 -3.28
N TRP A 127 -16.45 4.35 -3.31
CA TRP A 127 -16.99 3.00 -3.45
C TRP A 127 -16.54 2.26 -4.70
N SER A 128 -16.27 2.99 -5.79
CA SER A 128 -15.80 2.39 -7.05
C SER A 128 -14.38 1.83 -6.89
N SER A 129 -13.47 2.59 -6.29
CA SER A 129 -12.11 2.12 -5.96
C SER A 129 -12.13 0.98 -4.95
N LEU A 130 -12.91 1.08 -3.86
CA LEU A 130 -13.03 0.00 -2.87
C LEU A 130 -13.51 -1.31 -3.51
N ARG A 131 -14.51 -1.24 -4.39
CA ARG A 131 -14.99 -2.41 -5.16
C ARG A 131 -13.93 -2.93 -6.13
N TRP A 132 -13.16 -2.04 -6.75
CA TRP A 132 -12.09 -2.39 -7.69
C TRP A 132 -10.96 -3.17 -7.01
N TYR A 133 -10.55 -2.75 -5.80
CA TYR A 133 -9.55 -3.42 -4.98
C TYR A 133 -10.06 -4.77 -4.46
N ARG A 134 -11.30 -4.84 -3.96
CA ARG A 134 -11.92 -6.12 -3.51
C ARG A 134 -11.92 -7.17 -4.60
N LYS A 135 -12.31 -6.81 -5.82
CA LYS A 135 -12.28 -7.71 -7.00
C LYS A 135 -10.88 -8.23 -7.34
N ARG A 136 -9.82 -7.61 -6.81
CA ARG A 136 -8.42 -7.93 -7.05
C ARG A 136 -7.74 -8.58 -5.85
N GLY A 137 -8.52 -9.07 -4.89
CA GLY A 137 -8.02 -9.82 -3.75
C GLY A 137 -7.58 -8.97 -2.56
N PHE A 138 -7.93 -7.68 -2.55
CA PHE A 138 -7.74 -6.85 -1.35
C PHE A 138 -8.87 -7.09 -0.36
N THR A 139 -8.53 -7.21 0.92
CA THR A 139 -9.44 -7.16 2.07
C THR A 139 -9.50 -5.73 2.57
N VAL A 140 -10.69 -5.14 2.53
CA VAL A 140 -10.93 -3.78 3.04
C VAL A 140 -11.26 -3.87 4.52
N ALA A 141 -10.44 -3.22 5.36
CA ALA A 141 -10.66 -3.12 6.79
C ALA A 141 -11.88 -2.27 7.11
N ALA A 142 -12.56 -2.62 8.20
CA ALA A 142 -13.56 -1.74 8.80
C ALA A 142 -12.87 -0.50 9.44
N PRO A 143 -13.60 0.61 9.65
CA PRO A 143 -13.07 1.75 10.38
C PRO A 143 -12.53 1.33 11.76
N GLY A 144 -11.31 1.78 12.09
CA GLY A 144 -10.62 1.42 13.33
C GLY A 144 -10.18 -0.05 13.46
N GLU A 145 -10.31 -0.87 12.42
CA GLU A 145 -9.84 -2.25 12.45
C GLU A 145 -8.32 -2.31 12.22
N THR A 146 -7.61 -2.89 13.19
CA THR A 146 -6.14 -3.02 13.15
C THR A 146 -5.74 -4.23 12.32
N PHE A 147 -4.81 -4.03 11.39
CA PHE A 147 -4.06 -5.10 10.74
C PHE A 147 -2.77 -5.37 11.52
N LEU A 148 -2.67 -6.55 12.13
CA LEU A 148 -1.51 -6.98 12.88
C LEU A 148 -0.37 -7.39 11.94
N VAL A 149 0.79 -6.80 12.15
CA VAL A 149 2.03 -7.06 11.44
C VAL A 149 2.98 -7.78 12.39
N TYR A 150 3.44 -8.96 11.97
CA TYR A 150 4.40 -9.75 12.72
C TYR A 150 5.73 -9.73 11.99
N THR A 151 6.80 -9.51 12.73
CA THR A 151 8.17 -9.57 12.23
C THR A 151 9.03 -10.43 13.14
N ALA A 152 10.24 -10.78 12.69
CA ALA A 152 11.23 -11.42 13.55
C ALA A 152 11.63 -10.57 14.79
N CYS A 153 11.33 -9.26 14.76
CA CYS A 153 11.71 -8.31 15.80
C CYS A 153 10.56 -7.92 16.73
N GLY A 154 9.35 -8.44 16.53
CA GLY A 154 8.16 -8.13 17.33
C GLY A 154 6.89 -8.01 16.51
N GLU A 155 5.80 -7.68 17.20
CA GLU A 155 4.47 -7.42 16.62
C GLU A 155 4.11 -5.93 16.71
N THR A 156 3.35 -5.46 15.74
CA THR A 156 2.78 -4.09 15.70
C THR A 156 1.48 -4.07 14.89
N GLY A 157 0.83 -2.92 14.78
CA GLY A 157 -0.43 -2.74 14.05
C GLY A 157 -0.37 -1.59 13.03
N LEU A 158 -0.99 -1.82 11.88
CA LEU A 158 -1.43 -0.79 10.94
C LEU A 158 -2.92 -0.54 11.19
N ILE A 159 -3.30 0.69 11.48
CA ILE A 159 -4.69 1.07 11.73
C ILE A 159 -4.99 2.38 11.00
N ASP A 160 -6.21 2.51 10.49
CA ASP A 160 -6.68 3.81 10.03
C ASP A 160 -7.06 4.67 11.22
N LEU A 161 -6.54 5.90 11.28
CA LEU A 161 -6.78 6.83 12.40
C LEU A 161 -8.14 7.56 12.27
N ASP A 162 -9.11 6.95 11.60
CA ASP A 162 -10.42 7.52 11.27
C ASP A 162 -10.31 8.84 10.49
N ASP A 163 -9.36 8.91 9.56
CA ASP A 163 -9.07 10.10 8.74
C ASP A 163 -9.97 10.20 7.49
N GLY A 164 -11.07 9.44 7.46
CA GLY A 164 -11.98 9.34 6.34
C GLY A 164 -11.53 8.36 5.24
N HIS A 165 -10.51 7.53 5.50
CA HIS A 165 -10.05 6.50 4.58
C HIS A 165 -10.38 5.09 5.08
N ALA A 166 -10.36 4.13 4.16
CA ALA A 166 -10.29 2.71 4.46
C ALA A 166 -8.89 2.22 4.10
N LEU A 167 -8.33 1.35 4.94
CA LEU A 167 -7.17 0.55 4.55
C LEU A 167 -7.64 -0.70 3.81
N ALA A 168 -7.01 -0.96 2.66
CA ALA A 168 -7.22 -2.18 1.90
C ALA A 168 -5.90 -2.95 1.81
N TYR A 169 -5.90 -4.21 2.21
CA TYR A 169 -4.71 -5.04 2.33
C TYR A 169 -4.77 -6.22 1.37
N LYS A 170 -3.63 -6.60 0.81
CA LYS A 170 -3.50 -7.79 -0.03
C LYS A 170 -2.28 -8.61 0.42
N PRO A 171 -2.45 -9.91 0.73
CA PRO A 171 -1.32 -10.79 0.95
C PRO A 171 -0.56 -10.94 -0.37
N MET A 172 0.76 -10.85 -0.29
CA MET A 172 1.61 -10.91 -1.47
C MET A 172 2.10 -12.33 -1.74
N GLN A 173 2.46 -13.05 -0.69
CA GLN A 173 3.06 -14.37 -0.80
C GLN A 173 2.02 -15.48 -1.12
N PRO A 174 2.36 -16.48 -1.96
CA PRO A 174 1.47 -17.59 -2.27
C PRO A 174 1.07 -18.40 -1.03
N GLY A 175 -0.18 -18.87 -0.99
CA GLY A 175 -0.70 -19.66 0.14
C GLY A 175 -0.97 -18.84 1.41
N VAL A 176 -0.75 -17.53 1.38
CA VAL A 176 -1.07 -16.60 2.46
C VAL A 176 -2.43 -15.96 2.20
N SER A 177 -3.28 -15.93 3.22
CA SER A 177 -4.58 -15.27 3.21
C SER A 177 -4.70 -14.31 4.38
N ILE A 178 -5.61 -13.35 4.31
CA ILE A 178 -5.94 -12.50 5.46
C ILE A 178 -7.03 -13.19 6.26
N GLN A 179 -6.80 -13.33 7.56
CA GLN A 179 -7.73 -13.86 8.54
C GLN A 179 -8.23 -12.73 9.42
N LYS A 180 -9.42 -12.94 9.98
CA LYS A 180 -10.06 -12.00 10.90
C LYS A 180 -10.25 -12.68 12.26
N HIS A 181 -9.88 -11.97 13.31
CA HIS A 181 -10.14 -12.39 14.68
C HIS A 181 -10.83 -11.26 15.45
N SER A 182 -11.89 -11.59 16.19
CA SER A 182 -12.72 -10.59 16.87
C SER A 182 -12.93 -10.90 18.36
N PRO A 183 -11.93 -10.68 19.22
CA PRO A 183 -12.04 -10.91 20.65
C PRO A 183 -12.78 -9.76 21.32
N ALA A 184 -13.71 -10.07 22.22
CA ALA A 184 -14.40 -9.09 23.08
C ALA A 184 -14.98 -7.86 22.34
N GLY A 185 -15.43 -8.02 21.09
CA GLY A 185 -16.00 -6.94 20.28
C GLY A 185 -14.99 -6.07 19.54
N MET A 186 -13.68 -6.24 19.76
CA MET A 186 -12.62 -5.68 18.93
C MET A 186 -12.44 -6.54 17.67
N SER A 187 -11.85 -5.97 16.63
CA SER A 187 -11.63 -6.67 15.36
C SER A 187 -10.22 -6.45 14.84
N PHE A 188 -9.57 -7.54 14.46
CA PHE A 188 -8.20 -7.58 13.97
C PHE A 188 -8.10 -8.38 12.67
N LEU A 189 -7.24 -7.92 11.76
CA LEU A 189 -6.83 -8.63 10.56
C LEU A 189 -5.37 -9.08 10.68
N TYR A 190 -5.02 -10.24 10.13
CA TYR A 190 -3.65 -10.75 10.13
C TYR A 190 -3.41 -11.77 9.01
N LEU A 191 -2.16 -12.08 8.66
CA LEU A 191 -1.82 -13.08 7.65
C LEU A 191 -1.92 -14.53 8.18
N SER A 192 -2.40 -15.47 7.37
CA SER A 192 -2.65 -16.87 7.74
C SER A 192 -1.39 -17.74 7.83
N SER A 193 -0.31 -17.36 7.14
CA SER A 193 0.90 -18.18 7.03
C SER A 193 1.90 -17.97 8.17
N LEU A 194 1.46 -17.43 9.29
CA LEU A 194 2.23 -17.52 10.52
C LEU A 194 2.54 -19.00 10.78
N PRO A 195 3.79 -19.38 11.12
CA PRO A 195 4.11 -20.78 11.33
C PRO A 195 3.21 -21.36 12.41
N ALA A 196 2.58 -22.49 12.07
CA ALA A 196 1.65 -23.27 12.88
C ALA A 196 2.29 -23.94 14.11
N ASP A 197 3.42 -23.44 14.62
CA ASP A 197 3.98 -23.93 15.89
C ASP A 197 3.24 -23.27 17.05
N SER A 198 2.14 -23.93 17.38
CA SER A 198 0.92 -23.41 18.00
C SER A 198 0.80 -23.81 19.47
N LYS A 199 1.90 -24.16 20.14
CA LYS A 199 1.86 -24.56 21.55
C LYS A 199 1.90 -23.39 22.55
N ASN A 200 2.41 -22.22 22.17
CA ASN A 200 2.50 -21.07 23.10
C ASN A 200 1.55 -19.88 22.80
N ARG A 201 0.73 -19.91 21.75
CA ARG A 201 -0.04 -18.71 21.32
C ARG A 201 -1.47 -18.59 21.84
N ARG A 202 -2.03 -19.61 22.51
CA ARG A 202 -3.37 -19.51 23.14
C ARG A 202 -3.45 -18.48 24.28
N LEU A 203 -2.31 -17.98 24.75
CA LEU A 203 -2.24 -17.02 25.85
C LEU A 203 -2.37 -15.56 25.42
N LEU A 204 -2.09 -15.17 24.16
CA LEU A 204 -2.07 -13.74 23.79
C LEU A 204 -3.38 -13.23 23.20
N ILE A 205 -4.23 -14.11 22.68
CA ILE A 205 -5.54 -13.75 22.13
C ILE A 205 -6.62 -13.66 23.24
N ASN A 206 -6.29 -14.13 24.46
CA ASN A 206 -7.21 -14.20 25.60
C ASN A 206 -6.79 -13.34 26.80
N GLN A 207 -5.82 -12.44 26.65
CA GLN A 207 -5.47 -11.51 27.72
C GLN A 207 -6.19 -10.18 27.47
N PRO A 208 -7.08 -9.71 28.37
CA PRO A 208 -7.53 -8.34 28.32
C PRO A 208 -6.30 -7.41 28.50
N LEU A 209 -6.27 -6.32 27.72
CA LEU A 209 -5.31 -5.22 27.89
C LEU A 209 -5.30 -4.69 29.33
#